data_AF-A0ABD1U8N6-F1
#
_entry.id   AF-A0ABD1U8N6-F1
#
_cell.length_a   1.000
_cell.length_b   1.000
_cell.length_c   1.000
_cell.angle_alpha   90.00
_cell.angle_beta   90.00
_cell.angle_gamma   90.00
#
_symmetry.space_group_name_H-M   'P 1'
#
loop_
_entity.id
_entity.type
_entity.pdbx_description
1 polymer ?
#
loop_
_entity_poly.entity_id
_entity_poly.type
_entity_poly.pdbx_seq_one_letter_code
_entity_poly.pdbx_strand_id
1 'polypeptide(L)'
;MSDFFEKKMVVMEKKKLMVPRWLEPLLKIKFYSEGPCQLHKKKYYETFFCYECMGKPLCEICWSSSEEYRLGHPLLKVYRASQRAALLISDISKFLDISDIQPFVINNSQILYLNSDVKKENHRPNKGHY
;
A
#
# COMPACT_ATOMS: atom_id res chain seq x y z
N MET A 1 22.59 -34.39 -4.50
CA MET A 1 21.26 -34.09 -3.89
C MET A 1 21.29 -32.87 -2.97
N SER A 2 22.40 -32.57 -2.28
CA SER A 2 22.55 -31.40 -1.40
C SER A 2 22.58 -30.05 -2.14
N ASP A 3 23.31 -29.97 -3.24
CA ASP A 3 23.56 -28.72 -3.99
C ASP A 3 22.27 -28.10 -4.59
N PHE A 4 21.27 -28.92 -4.90
CA PHE A 4 19.95 -28.45 -5.36
C PHE A 4 19.12 -27.84 -4.21
N PHE A 5 19.12 -28.47 -3.04
CA PHE A 5 18.42 -27.96 -1.87
C PHE A 5 19.05 -26.66 -1.38
N GLU A 6 20.37 -26.61 -1.34
CA GLU A 6 21.13 -25.44 -0.89
C GLU A 6 20.93 -24.24 -1.84
N LYS A 7 21.00 -24.46 -3.16
CA LYS A 7 20.63 -23.43 -4.16
C LYS A 7 19.18 -22.98 -4.01
N LYS A 8 18.25 -23.89 -3.74
CA LYS A 8 16.83 -23.56 -3.54
C LYS A 8 16.63 -22.73 -2.27
N MET A 9 17.31 -23.06 -1.18
CA MET A 9 17.27 -22.27 0.06
C MET A 9 17.88 -20.87 -0.15
N VAL A 10 19.05 -20.76 -0.78
CA VAL A 10 19.68 -19.47 -1.11
C VAL A 10 18.80 -18.63 -2.04
N VAL A 11 18.12 -19.24 -3.01
CA VAL A 11 17.17 -18.54 -3.90
C VAL A 11 15.92 -18.09 -3.14
N MET A 12 15.40 -18.91 -2.23
CA MET A 12 14.25 -18.54 -1.38
C MET A 12 14.60 -17.46 -0.37
N GLU A 13 15.81 -17.49 0.17
CA GLU A 13 16.33 -16.50 1.13
C GLU A 13 16.69 -15.18 0.44
N LYS A 14 17.25 -15.23 -0.78
CA LYS A 14 17.42 -14.04 -1.64
C LYS A 14 16.09 -13.42 -2.06
N LYS A 15 15.05 -14.22 -2.29
CA LYS A 15 13.68 -13.71 -2.54
C LYS A 15 13.10 -13.00 -1.31
N LYS A 16 13.54 -13.34 -0.10
CA LYS A 16 13.05 -12.76 1.16
C LYS A 16 13.64 -11.39 1.48
N LEU A 17 14.72 -10.97 0.81
CA LEU A 17 15.48 -9.75 1.15
C LEU A 17 15.36 -8.62 0.10
N MET A 18 14.65 -8.82 -1.00
CA MET A 18 14.49 -7.77 -2.01
C MET A 18 13.26 -6.92 -1.70
N VAL A 19 13.50 -5.73 -1.15
CA VAL A 19 12.47 -4.69 -1.01
C VAL A 19 11.95 -4.33 -2.41
N PRO A 20 10.64 -4.42 -2.68
CA PRO A 20 10.11 -4.07 -3.99
C PRO A 20 10.37 -2.60 -4.32
N ARG A 21 10.85 -2.33 -5.55
CA ARG A 21 11.23 -0.97 -6.00
C ARG A 21 10.09 0.05 -5.91
N TRP A 22 8.85 -0.42 -5.95
CA TRP A 22 7.65 0.41 -5.87
C TRP A 22 7.25 0.81 -4.46
N LEU A 23 7.78 0.16 -3.42
CA LEU A 23 7.35 0.38 -2.04
C LEU A 23 7.75 1.77 -1.54
N GLU A 24 9.00 2.18 -1.78
CA GLU A 24 9.46 3.52 -1.39
C GLU A 24 8.69 4.64 -2.13
N PRO A 25 8.50 4.59 -3.46
CA PRO A 25 7.61 5.54 -4.17
C PRO A 25 6.22 5.62 -3.56
N LEU A 26 5.56 4.48 -3.30
CA LEU A 26 4.23 4.43 -2.70
C LEU A 26 4.19 5.15 -1.34
N LEU A 27 5.20 4.90 -0.49
CA LEU A 27 5.29 5.48 0.85
C LEU A 27 5.60 6.99 0.84
N LYS A 28 6.17 7.54 -0.24
CA LYS A 28 6.43 8.98 -0.39
C LYS A 28 5.19 9.77 -0.85
N ILE A 29 4.17 9.10 -1.39
CA ILE A 29 2.97 9.76 -1.88
C ILE A 29 2.11 10.22 -0.70
N LYS A 30 1.79 11.53 -0.69
CA LYS A 30 0.86 12.12 0.27
C LYS A 30 -0.58 11.98 -0.24
N PHE A 31 -1.14 10.78 -0.12
CA PHE A 31 -2.54 10.57 -0.48
C PHE A 31 -3.46 11.49 0.32
N TYR A 32 -4.47 12.03 -0.35
CA TYR A 32 -5.49 12.93 0.22
C TYR A 32 -5.00 14.30 0.73
N SER A 33 -3.72 14.69 0.54
CA SER A 33 -3.20 16.01 0.96
C SER A 33 -3.53 17.13 -0.03
N GLU A 34 -3.37 16.88 -1.34
CA GLU A 34 -3.53 17.88 -2.41
C GLU A 34 -5.00 18.08 -2.85
N GLY A 35 -5.94 17.49 -2.12
CA GLY A 35 -7.37 17.54 -2.46
C GLY A 35 -7.77 16.56 -3.59
N PRO A 36 -8.91 16.82 -4.26
CA PRO A 36 -9.41 15.98 -5.35
C PRO A 36 -8.57 16.12 -6.62
N CYS A 37 -8.71 15.17 -7.54
CA CYS A 37 -8.06 15.19 -8.85
C CYS A 37 -8.33 16.51 -9.59
N GLN A 38 -7.25 17.15 -10.03
CA GLN A 38 -7.31 18.46 -10.69
C GLN A 38 -8.13 18.42 -12.00
N LEU A 39 -8.10 17.28 -12.71
CA LEU A 39 -8.84 17.09 -13.96
C LEU A 39 -10.32 16.78 -13.74
N HIS A 40 -10.66 16.07 -12.66
CA HIS A 40 -12.00 15.47 -12.47
C HIS A 40 -12.80 16.02 -11.28
N LYS A 41 -12.32 17.09 -10.63
CA LYS A 41 -13.03 17.87 -9.59
C LYS A 41 -13.45 17.06 -8.35
N LYS A 42 -14.16 17.73 -7.42
CA LYS A 42 -14.41 17.42 -6.00
C LYS A 42 -14.79 15.99 -5.60
N LYS A 43 -15.22 15.12 -6.52
CA LYS A 43 -15.68 13.76 -6.18
C LYS A 43 -14.57 12.71 -6.25
N TYR A 44 -13.55 12.89 -7.08
CA TYR A 44 -12.59 11.84 -7.39
C TYR A 44 -11.21 12.16 -6.82
N TYR A 45 -10.82 11.43 -5.78
CA TYR A 45 -9.47 11.50 -5.23
C TYR A 45 -8.53 10.58 -6.03
N GLU A 46 -7.25 10.94 -6.05
CA GLU A 46 -6.20 10.13 -6.65
C GLU A 46 -5.83 9.00 -5.68
N THR A 47 -6.51 7.86 -5.81
CA THR A 47 -6.44 6.73 -4.87
C THR A 47 -5.78 5.49 -5.45
N PHE A 48 -5.47 5.47 -6.75
CA PHE A 48 -4.88 4.32 -7.41
C PHE A 48 -3.40 4.56 -7.67
N PHE A 49 -2.55 3.60 -7.33
CA PHE A 49 -1.12 3.64 -7.59
C PHE A 49 -0.71 2.45 -8.43
N CYS A 50 -0.07 2.68 -9.58
CA CYS A 50 0.52 1.62 -10.38
C CYS A 50 1.92 1.30 -9.88
N TYR A 51 2.13 0.06 -9.43
CA TYR A 51 3.43 -0.33 -8.88
C TYR A 51 4.48 -0.69 -9.95
N GLU A 52 4.09 -0.78 -11.21
CA GLU A 52 5.04 -0.90 -12.33
C GLU A 52 5.48 0.48 -12.84
N CYS A 53 4.54 1.39 -13.09
CA CYS A 53 4.86 2.74 -13.55
C CYS A 53 5.51 3.59 -12.46
N MET A 54 5.15 3.37 -11.18
CA MET A 54 5.62 4.14 -10.02
C MET A 54 5.42 5.66 -10.18
N GLY A 55 4.41 6.06 -10.96
CA GLY A 55 4.08 7.44 -11.26
C GLY A 55 3.19 8.11 -10.21
N LYS A 56 2.62 9.26 -10.58
CA LYS A 56 1.62 9.94 -9.74
C LYS A 56 0.38 9.05 -9.53
N PRO A 57 -0.28 9.15 -8.37
CA PRO A 57 -1.52 8.44 -8.14
C PRO A 57 -2.61 8.95 -9.10
N LEU A 58 -3.58 8.09 -9.37
CA LEU A 58 -4.64 8.30 -10.34
C LEU A 58 -6.00 8.26 -9.65
N CYS A 59 -6.95 9.06 -10.14
CA CYS A 59 -8.34 8.91 -9.75
C CYS A 59 -9.04 7.85 -10.61
N GLU A 60 -10.26 7.49 -10.21
CA GLU A 60 -11.06 6.45 -10.89
C GLU A 60 -11.25 6.69 -12.39
N ILE A 61 -11.36 7.96 -12.79
CA ILE A 61 -11.52 8.33 -14.20
C ILE A 61 -10.15 8.30 -14.92
N CYS A 62 -9.09 8.84 -14.30
CA CYS A 62 -7.76 8.88 -14.93
C CYS A 62 -7.19 7.50 -15.25
N TRP A 63 -7.39 6.51 -14.36
CA TRP A 63 -6.88 5.16 -14.65
C TRP A 63 -7.75 4.44 -15.67
N SER A 64 -9.07 4.65 -15.66
CA SER A 64 -9.99 3.97 -16.58
C SER A 64 -9.99 4.56 -18.01
N SER A 65 -9.53 5.79 -18.20
CA SER A 65 -9.40 6.47 -19.50
C SER A 65 -8.04 6.31 -20.17
N SER A 66 -7.03 5.84 -19.44
CA SER A 66 -5.69 5.59 -19.98
C SER A 66 -5.61 4.23 -20.64
N GLU A 67 -5.22 4.18 -21.91
CA GLU A 67 -5.03 2.91 -22.64
C GLU A 67 -3.99 2.03 -21.93
N GLU A 68 -2.87 2.60 -21.49
CA GLU A 68 -1.83 1.90 -20.73
C GLU A 68 -2.42 1.19 -19.50
N TYR A 69 -3.18 1.91 -18.66
CA TYR A 69 -3.74 1.32 -17.44
C TYR A 69 -4.87 0.32 -17.71
N ARG A 70 -5.65 0.52 -18.79
CA ARG A 70 -6.69 -0.42 -19.21
C ARG A 70 -6.14 -1.75 -19.71
N LEU A 71 -4.91 -1.76 -20.24
CA LEU A 71 -4.24 -2.97 -20.72
C LEU A 71 -3.72 -3.89 -19.60
N GLY A 72 -4.14 -3.65 -18.36
CA GLY A 72 -3.91 -4.57 -17.25
C GLY A 72 -2.75 -4.21 -16.35
N HIS A 73 -2.33 -2.94 -16.33
CA HIS A 73 -1.32 -2.49 -15.37
C HIS A 73 -1.81 -2.73 -13.95
N PRO A 74 -0.93 -3.19 -13.05
CA PRO A 74 -1.37 -3.61 -11.76
C PRO A 74 -1.45 -2.41 -10.80
N LEU A 75 -2.66 -2.18 -10.29
CA LEU A 75 -3.00 -1.04 -9.46
C LEU A 75 -3.23 -1.45 -8.00
N LEU A 76 -2.63 -0.70 -7.07
CA LEU A 76 -2.97 -0.71 -5.65
C LEU A 76 -4.00 0.39 -5.37
N LYS A 77 -5.11 0.02 -4.72
CA LYS A 77 -6.10 0.97 -4.25
C LYS A 77 -5.77 1.40 -2.82
N VAL A 78 -5.65 2.70 -2.64
CA VAL A 78 -5.48 3.35 -1.35
C VAL A 78 -6.84 3.83 -0.83
N TYR A 79 -7.10 3.54 0.43
CA TYR A 79 -8.30 3.85 1.17
C TYR A 79 -8.05 4.98 2.18
N ARG A 80 -9.11 5.70 2.52
CA ARG A 80 -9.08 6.70 3.59
C ARG A 80 -9.67 6.10 4.86
N ALA A 81 -8.85 5.90 5.88
CA ALA A 81 -9.27 5.46 7.21
C ALA A 81 -8.82 6.49 8.25
N SER A 82 -9.76 7.06 9.01
CA SER A 82 -9.45 8.08 10.03
C SER A 82 -8.55 9.21 9.52
N GLN A 83 -8.85 9.73 8.32
CA GLN A 83 -8.07 10.78 7.64
C GLN A 83 -6.64 10.40 7.22
N ARG A 84 -6.26 9.13 7.35
CA ARG A 84 -4.97 8.59 6.95
C ARG A 84 -5.12 7.67 5.74
N ALA A 85 -4.07 7.61 4.94
CA ALA A 85 -3.97 6.68 3.83
C ALA A 85 -3.76 5.26 4.36
N ALA A 86 -4.48 4.30 3.79
CA ALA A 86 -4.40 2.91 4.19
C ALA A 86 -4.54 1.96 2.99
N LEU A 87 -3.99 0.76 3.12
CA LEU A 87 -4.20 -0.36 2.22
C LEU A 87 -5.01 -1.44 2.93
N LEU A 88 -5.87 -2.14 2.20
CA LEU A 88 -6.47 -3.38 2.70
C LEU A 88 -5.41 -4.48 2.71
N ILE A 89 -5.38 -5.28 3.79
CA ILE A 89 -4.51 -6.45 3.91
C ILE A 89 -4.74 -7.43 2.76
N SER A 90 -6.01 -7.61 2.36
CA SER A 90 -6.40 -8.49 1.25
C SER A 90 -5.83 -8.07 -0.10
N ASP A 91 -5.47 -6.80 -0.27
CA ASP A 91 -4.93 -6.29 -1.52
C ASP A 91 -3.41 -6.30 -1.53
N ILE A 92 -2.77 -5.84 -0.45
CA ILE A 92 -1.30 -5.75 -0.39
C ILE A 92 -0.62 -7.10 -0.20
N SER A 93 -1.27 -8.07 0.45
CA SER A 93 -0.73 -9.42 0.65
C SER A 93 -0.48 -10.18 -0.66
N LYS A 94 -1.11 -9.75 -1.76
CA LYS A 94 -0.87 -10.30 -3.11
C LYS A 94 0.52 -9.95 -3.65
N PHE A 95 1.16 -8.91 -3.11
CA PHE A 95 2.39 -8.32 -3.64
C PHE A 95 3.54 -8.27 -2.64
N LEU A 96 3.24 -8.34 -1.34
CA LEU A 96 4.21 -8.24 -0.26
C LEU A 96 3.87 -9.24 0.85
N ASP A 97 4.89 -9.95 1.34
CA ASP A 97 4.78 -10.70 2.59
C ASP A 97 4.70 -9.70 3.76
N ILE A 98 3.56 -9.71 4.44
CA ILE A 98 3.23 -8.79 5.52
C ILE A 98 2.94 -9.55 6.82
N SER A 99 3.31 -10.84 6.92
CA SER A 99 3.05 -11.66 8.09
C SER A 99 3.66 -11.12 9.38
N ASP A 100 4.78 -10.40 9.29
CA ASP A 100 5.47 -9.79 10.43
C ASP A 100 4.96 -8.36 10.76
N ILE A 101 3.93 -7.88 10.05
CA ILE A 101 3.35 -6.55 10.28
C ILE A 101 2.01 -6.70 10.99
N GLN A 102 1.86 -6.05 12.15
CA GLN A 102 0.61 -6.02 12.90
C GLN A 102 -0.48 -5.22 12.13
N PRO A 103 -1.60 -5.85 11.70
CA PRO A 103 -2.68 -5.13 11.04
C PRO A 103 -3.57 -4.38 12.04
N PHE A 104 -4.24 -3.34 11.56
CA PHE A 104 -5.32 -2.65 12.27
C PHE A 104 -6.68 -3.18 11.81
N VAL A 105 -7.66 -3.27 12.71
CA VAL A 105 -9.04 -3.65 12.38
C VAL A 105 -9.95 -2.43 12.50
N ILE A 106 -10.63 -2.07 11.41
CA ILE A 106 -11.60 -0.96 11.38
C ILE A 106 -12.83 -1.41 10.60
N ASN A 107 -14.02 -1.26 11.20
CA ASN A 107 -15.29 -1.68 10.57
C ASN A 107 -15.22 -3.11 10.01
N ASN A 108 -14.68 -4.04 10.82
CA ASN A 108 -14.47 -5.44 10.46
C ASN A 108 -13.53 -5.69 9.26
N SER A 109 -12.75 -4.69 8.83
CA SER A 109 -11.75 -4.80 7.75
C SER A 109 -10.34 -4.67 8.31
N GLN A 110 -9.41 -5.51 7.85
CA GLN A 110 -8.00 -5.41 8.23
C GLN A 110 -7.23 -4.49 7.27
N ILE A 111 -6.51 -3.52 7.83
CA ILE A 111 -5.79 -2.49 7.08
C ILE A 111 -4.35 -2.30 7.55
N LEU A 112 -3.51 -1.78 6.66
CA LEU A 112 -2.21 -1.18 6.97
C LEU A 112 -2.28 0.32 6.71
N TYR A 113 -1.88 1.13 7.67
CA TYR A 113 -1.70 2.55 7.42
C TYR A 113 -0.43 2.80 6.61
N LEU A 114 -0.56 3.55 5.52
CA LEU A 114 0.58 4.10 4.79
C LEU A 114 1.14 5.29 5.55
N ASN A 115 2.47 5.44 5.49
CA ASN A 115 3.31 6.48 6.08
C ASN A 115 2.51 7.56 6.82
N SER A 116 2.39 7.38 8.12
CA SER A 116 1.83 8.41 8.95
C SER A 116 2.89 9.44 9.26
N ASP A 117 2.79 10.60 8.63
CA ASP A 117 3.22 11.87 9.23
C ASP A 117 2.37 12.16 10.49
N VAL A 118 2.25 11.17 11.40
CA VAL A 118 1.67 11.35 12.72
C VAL A 118 2.88 11.60 13.60
N LYS A 119 3.06 12.87 13.97
CA LYS A 119 3.80 13.26 15.18
C LYS A 119 3.49 12.21 16.23
N LYS A 120 4.49 11.43 16.65
CA LYS A 120 4.40 10.33 17.64
C LYS A 120 3.17 10.50 18.53
N GLU A 121 2.04 9.92 18.16
CA GLU A 121 0.91 9.89 19.08
C GLU A 121 1.36 8.95 20.19
N ASN A 122 1.59 9.54 21.37
CA ASN A 122 1.99 8.82 22.56
C ASN A 122 1.03 7.64 22.73
N HIS A 123 1.53 6.42 22.56
CA HIS A 123 0.82 5.22 23.00
C HIS A 123 0.53 5.42 24.49
N ARG A 124 -0.70 5.81 24.83
CA ARG A 124 -1.15 5.76 26.22
C ARG A 124 -1.21 4.29 26.57
N PRO A 125 -0.44 3.82 27.58
CA PRO A 125 -0.53 2.44 28.00
C PRO A 125 -1.96 2.18 28.43
N ASN A 126 -2.51 1.09 27.89
CA ASN A 126 -3.85 0.62 28.20
C ASN A 126 -3.89 0.36 29.72
N LYS A 127 -4.56 1.23 30.48
CA LYS A 127 -4.83 0.95 31.90
C LYS A 127 -5.89 -0.14 31.92
N GLY A 128 -5.44 -1.39 31.99
CA GLY A 128 -6.30 -2.50 32.36
C GLY A 128 -6.90 -2.19 33.73
N HIS A 129 -8.22 -2.07 33.77
CA HIS A 129 -8.97 -2.10 35.03
C HIS A 129 -9.26 -3.56 35.32
N TYR A 130 -8.60 -4.11 36.35
CA TYR A 130 -9.08 -5.23 37.14
C TYR A 130 -9.76 -4.68 38.39
#